data_AF-A0A800CLJ9-F1
#
_entry.id   AF-A0A800CLJ9-F1
#
_cell.length_a   1.000
_cell.length_b   1.000
_cell.length_c   1.000
_cell.angle_alpha   90.00
_cell.angle_beta   90.00
_cell.angle_gamma   90.00
#
_symmetry.space_group_name_H-M   'P 1'
#
loop_
_entity.id
_entity.type
_entity.pdbx_description
1 polymer ?
#
loop_
_entity_poly.entity_id
_entity_poly.type
_entity_poly.pdbx_seq_one_letter_code
_entity_poly.pdbx_strand_id
1 'polypeptide(L)'
;MYVQRQGYAPRYISTPPPTVPTVPRLVVEIFEHVNFQGRRGWVVAPVRFTGDIGFQDNISSCIVYKGPNFRQSPNYKVIFHEHINFQGRKLILGPGYYPNLHDVAYNFGDRISSISFGPALDTAGPEFGTVPLIVEVFTAPNFQGRRALVLRDIRFTRDIGMQDNISSIRIYKGPNFPPQGARVILYEHIDFEGAELPIMMRPTDFRKEIPDLSLLPQSFGNLISSIRIEGWTSSSQFDTLVFQDEFDSEQMNPVWRWVDPQGGGSWSARQGYLIMRAEPGQDLWWGPNGRGGDMSAPRLIQRISGDFAIETRIPVTPQLREHGGLLVWKDENAFLRLEKTSGPHAFRGDVRFERHINRIYQLIGRAPGLRRAKQVYLRIERSGNQFTGYASADGVNWMMCGTTNVGMGNPVWVGLHALAPGNIPPTVTRFDYFRIFRRRTEAGAGIYGATMQQPMVAQPTQAAAMSPLQRSQRELQRFQSIRQLM
;
A
#
# COMPACT_ATOMS: atom_id res chain seq x y z
N MET A 1 64.13 34.08 -37.49
CA MET A 1 62.68 33.80 -37.39
C MET A 1 62.36 32.66 -38.34
N TYR A 2 62.19 31.44 -37.84
CA TYR A 2 61.38 30.37 -38.45
C TYR A 2 61.15 29.33 -37.34
N VAL A 3 59.89 29.20 -36.93
CA VAL A 3 59.43 28.33 -35.84
C VAL A 3 59.28 26.91 -36.38
N GLN A 4 59.98 25.96 -35.76
CA GLN A 4 59.95 24.55 -36.12
C GLN A 4 58.73 23.88 -35.50
N ARG A 5 57.81 23.36 -36.33
CA ARG A 5 56.62 22.60 -35.92
C ARG A 5 57.04 21.27 -35.28
N GLN A 6 56.64 21.03 -34.03
CA GLN A 6 56.71 19.70 -33.42
C GLN A 6 55.67 18.78 -34.08
N GLY A 7 56.15 17.65 -34.60
CA GLY A 7 55.30 16.58 -35.13
C GLY A 7 54.56 15.85 -34.00
N TYR A 8 53.25 15.73 -34.14
CA TYR A 8 52.42 14.86 -33.31
C TYR A 8 52.75 13.40 -33.59
N ALA A 9 53.26 12.68 -32.59
CA ALA A 9 53.29 11.22 -32.60
C ALA A 9 51.85 10.68 -32.56
N PRO A 10 51.50 9.64 -33.33
CA PRO A 10 50.17 9.05 -33.27
C PRO A 10 49.94 8.46 -31.88
N ARG A 11 48.92 8.97 -31.17
CA ARG A 11 48.42 8.33 -29.96
C ARG A 11 47.93 6.94 -30.35
N TYR A 12 48.59 5.91 -29.84
CA TYR A 12 47.98 4.58 -29.76
C TYR A 12 46.67 4.74 -29.00
N ILE A 13 45.55 4.68 -29.72
CA ILE A 13 44.24 4.50 -29.11
C ILE A 13 44.31 3.10 -28.52
N SER A 14 44.54 3.01 -27.22
CA SER A 14 44.30 1.77 -26.49
C SER A 14 42.82 1.47 -26.69
N THR A 15 42.51 0.55 -27.60
CA THR A 15 41.19 -0.08 -27.59
C THR A 15 41.00 -0.62 -26.17
N PRO A 16 39.92 -0.24 -25.46
CA PRO A 16 39.65 -0.86 -24.18
C PRO A 16 39.63 -2.38 -24.40
N PRO A 17 40.20 -3.17 -23.49
CA PRO A 17 40.24 -4.61 -23.66
C PRO A 17 38.82 -5.10 -23.94
N PRO A 18 38.62 -6.07 -24.85
CA PRO A 18 37.31 -6.62 -25.11
C PRO A 18 36.73 -7.03 -23.76
N THR A 19 35.64 -6.37 -23.38
CA THR A 19 35.00 -6.61 -22.08
C THR A 19 34.67 -8.09 -22.05
N VAL A 20 35.36 -8.84 -21.18
CA VAL A 20 34.99 -10.22 -20.87
C VAL A 20 33.47 -10.22 -20.65
N PRO A 21 32.68 -11.04 -21.36
CA PRO A 21 31.24 -11.00 -21.22
C PRO A 21 30.88 -11.27 -19.76
N THR A 22 30.60 -10.19 -19.03
CA THR A 22 30.20 -10.29 -17.65
C THR A 22 28.82 -10.93 -17.68
N VAL A 23 28.73 -12.16 -17.18
CA VAL A 23 27.47 -12.88 -17.07
C VAL A 23 26.46 -11.93 -16.39
N PRO A 24 25.36 -11.56 -17.08
CA PRO A 24 24.52 -10.47 -16.64
C PRO A 24 23.85 -10.82 -15.31
N ARG A 25 23.79 -9.84 -14.41
CA ARG A 25 23.06 -9.99 -13.14
C ARG A 25 21.56 -9.82 -13.32
N LEU A 26 21.16 -8.99 -14.27
CA LEU A 26 19.77 -8.78 -14.67
C LEU A 26 19.70 -8.82 -16.20
N VAL A 27 18.57 -9.29 -16.71
CA VAL A 27 18.23 -9.24 -18.12
C VAL A 27 16.92 -8.48 -18.20
N VAL A 28 16.85 -7.39 -18.95
CA VAL A 28 15.66 -6.53 -19.03
C VAL A 28 15.10 -6.59 -20.42
N GLU A 29 13.82 -6.92 -20.54
CA GLU A 29 13.06 -6.82 -21.77
C GLU A 29 12.23 -5.54 -21.73
N ILE A 30 12.40 -4.66 -22.70
CA ILE A 30 11.71 -3.37 -22.79
C ILE A 30 10.75 -3.37 -23.97
N PHE A 31 9.67 -2.60 -23.86
CA PHE A 31 8.59 -2.57 -24.84
C PHE A 31 8.15 -1.12 -25.10
N GLU A 32 7.83 -0.86 -26.36
CA GLU A 32 7.40 0.45 -26.86
C GLU A 32 6.03 0.89 -26.33
N HIS A 33 5.15 -0.06 -26.03
CA HIS A 33 3.82 0.23 -25.51
C HIS A 33 3.62 -0.38 -24.12
N VAL A 34 2.57 0.07 -23.44
CA VAL A 34 2.07 -0.56 -22.21
C VAL A 34 1.64 -2.01 -22.48
N ASN A 35 1.52 -2.81 -21.42
CA ASN A 35 1.12 -4.22 -21.44
C ASN A 35 2.00 -5.10 -22.36
N PHE A 36 3.29 -4.76 -22.45
CA PHE A 36 4.32 -5.52 -23.20
C PHE A 36 4.03 -5.63 -24.71
N GLN A 37 3.43 -4.59 -25.28
CA GLN A 37 3.09 -4.53 -26.71
C GLN A 37 4.07 -3.64 -27.49
N GLY A 38 3.96 -3.67 -28.82
CA GLY A 38 4.80 -2.88 -29.72
C GLY A 38 6.18 -3.49 -29.94
N ARG A 39 7.13 -2.66 -30.40
CA ARG A 39 8.52 -3.10 -30.57
C ARG A 39 9.12 -3.47 -29.22
N ARG A 40 9.97 -4.51 -29.20
CA ARG A 40 10.63 -5.01 -27.98
C ARG A 40 12.14 -5.12 -28.14
N GLY A 41 12.88 -4.96 -27.05
CA GLY A 41 14.34 -5.00 -27.02
C GLY A 41 14.87 -5.64 -25.74
N TRP A 42 16.13 -6.08 -25.76
CA TRP A 42 16.80 -6.71 -24.62
C TRP A 42 17.97 -5.84 -24.15
N VAL A 43 18.06 -5.62 -22.84
CA VAL A 43 19.11 -4.83 -22.20
C VAL A 43 19.76 -5.67 -21.10
N VAL A 44 21.06 -5.94 -21.28
CA VAL A 44 21.87 -6.77 -20.38
C VAL A 44 23.11 -6.05 -19.84
N ALA A 45 23.38 -4.84 -20.35
CA ALA A 45 24.50 -3.99 -19.99
C ALA A 45 24.04 -2.52 -20.00
N PRO A 46 24.73 -1.61 -19.27
CA PRO A 46 24.36 -0.19 -19.25
C PRO A 46 24.32 0.44 -20.65
N VAL A 47 23.28 1.22 -20.92
CA VAL A 47 23.04 1.94 -22.19
C VAL A 47 23.04 3.44 -21.90
N ARG A 48 24.05 4.16 -22.41
CA ARG A 48 24.23 5.60 -22.14
C ARG A 48 23.24 6.49 -22.90
N PHE A 49 22.70 5.99 -24.00
CA PHE A 49 21.71 6.65 -24.82
C PHE A 49 20.79 5.60 -25.44
N THR A 50 19.50 5.63 -25.12
CA THR A 50 18.53 4.63 -25.60
C THR A 50 18.24 4.73 -27.09
N GLY A 51 18.57 5.85 -27.74
CA GLY A 51 18.58 5.96 -29.19
C GLY A 51 19.49 4.95 -29.89
N ASP A 52 20.60 4.56 -29.25
CA ASP A 52 21.54 3.56 -29.79
C ASP A 52 20.90 2.16 -29.93
N ILE A 53 19.85 1.90 -29.15
CA ILE A 53 19.09 0.64 -29.20
C ILE A 53 17.70 0.81 -29.83
N GLY A 54 17.38 2.00 -30.36
CA GLY A 54 16.11 2.29 -31.03
C GLY A 54 14.91 2.52 -30.10
N PHE A 55 15.16 2.80 -28.81
CA PHE A 55 14.14 2.95 -27.76
C PHE A 55 14.19 4.33 -27.06
N GLN A 56 14.54 5.39 -27.80
CA GLN A 56 14.65 6.73 -27.22
C GLN A 56 13.29 7.28 -26.81
N ASP A 57 13.10 7.52 -25.51
CA ASP A 57 11.91 8.17 -24.95
C ASP A 57 10.58 7.55 -25.43
N ASN A 58 10.56 6.24 -25.65
CA ASN A 58 9.37 5.50 -26.07
C ASN A 58 9.20 4.16 -25.34
N ILE A 59 9.90 3.97 -24.20
CA ILE A 59 9.76 2.76 -23.39
C ILE A 59 8.57 2.96 -22.44
N SER A 60 7.54 2.13 -22.63
CA SER A 60 6.28 2.23 -21.91
C SER A 60 6.00 1.04 -20.98
N SER A 61 6.67 -0.10 -21.19
CA SER A 61 6.64 -1.25 -20.26
C SER A 61 7.93 -2.05 -20.28
N CYS A 62 8.20 -2.81 -19.23
CA CYS A 62 9.39 -3.68 -19.18
C CYS A 62 9.22 -4.91 -18.28
N ILE A 63 10.00 -5.94 -18.54
CA ILE A 63 10.14 -7.14 -17.71
C ILE A 63 11.60 -7.25 -17.27
N VAL A 64 11.84 -7.40 -15.98
CA VAL A 64 13.18 -7.52 -15.40
C VAL A 64 13.36 -8.95 -14.89
N TYR A 65 14.20 -9.71 -15.58
CA TYR A 65 14.56 -11.08 -15.23
C TYR A 65 15.82 -11.10 -14.36
N LYS A 66 15.91 -12.11 -13.48
CA LYS A 66 17.15 -12.46 -12.79
C LYS A 66 18.10 -13.08 -13.83
N GLY A 67 19.28 -12.49 -14.02
CA GLY A 67 20.29 -13.07 -14.89
C GLY A 67 21.07 -14.21 -14.22
N PRO A 68 21.91 -14.96 -14.96
CA PRO A 68 22.59 -16.14 -14.42
C PRO A 68 23.58 -15.87 -13.28
N ASN A 69 23.99 -14.60 -13.09
CA ASN A 69 24.83 -14.17 -11.98
C ASN A 69 24.06 -13.30 -10.96
N PHE A 70 22.73 -13.40 -10.91
CA PHE A 70 21.92 -12.67 -9.93
C PHE A 70 22.26 -13.14 -8.52
N ARG A 71 22.58 -12.20 -7.62
CA ARG A 71 22.83 -12.46 -6.20
C ARG A 71 21.84 -11.65 -5.37
N GLN A 72 21.34 -12.24 -4.28
CA GLN A 72 20.47 -11.54 -3.33
C GLN A 72 21.20 -10.39 -2.61
N SER A 73 22.54 -10.43 -2.59
CA SER A 73 23.40 -9.37 -2.07
C SER A 73 24.66 -9.20 -2.95
N PRO A 74 24.96 -7.97 -3.40
CA PRO A 74 24.07 -6.82 -3.39
C PRO A 74 22.87 -7.01 -4.33
N ASN A 75 21.68 -6.59 -3.91
CA ASN A 75 20.44 -6.70 -4.69
C ASN A 75 20.47 -5.72 -5.87
N TYR A 76 20.87 -6.20 -7.05
CA TYR A 76 20.98 -5.36 -8.24
C TYR A 76 19.61 -5.01 -8.79
N LYS A 77 19.47 -3.76 -9.21
CA LYS A 77 18.28 -3.18 -9.83
C LYS A 77 18.63 -2.63 -11.21
N VAL A 78 17.64 -2.55 -12.09
CA VAL A 78 17.74 -1.71 -13.28
C VAL A 78 17.34 -0.30 -12.90
N ILE A 79 18.01 0.69 -13.46
CA ILE A 79 17.77 2.11 -13.22
C ILE A 79 17.54 2.77 -14.57
N PHE A 80 16.32 3.24 -14.82
CA PHE A 80 16.00 4.09 -15.95
C PHE A 80 16.23 5.55 -15.57
N HIS A 81 16.81 6.33 -16.49
CA HIS A 81 17.19 7.72 -16.27
C HIS A 81 16.51 8.60 -17.31
N GLU A 82 16.04 9.76 -16.87
CA GLU A 82 15.32 10.73 -17.70
C GLU A 82 16.22 11.39 -18.75
N HIS A 83 17.54 11.42 -18.52
CA HIS A 83 18.50 12.01 -19.44
C HIS A 83 19.59 11.00 -19.83
N ILE A 84 20.29 11.33 -20.90
CA ILE A 84 21.46 10.58 -21.38
C ILE A 84 22.56 10.53 -20.30
N ASN A 85 23.48 9.57 -20.41
CA ASN A 85 24.61 9.42 -19.49
C ASN A 85 24.23 9.28 -18.00
N PHE A 86 23.09 8.64 -17.73
CA PHE A 86 22.61 8.28 -16.40
C PHE A 86 22.28 9.49 -15.50
N GLN A 87 21.74 10.55 -16.11
CA GLN A 87 21.40 11.81 -15.45
C GLN A 87 19.89 12.02 -15.37
N GLY A 88 19.46 13.02 -14.61
CA GLY A 88 18.04 13.37 -14.43
C GLY A 88 17.34 12.53 -13.36
N ARG A 89 16.00 12.55 -13.39
CA ARG A 89 15.19 11.69 -12.51
C ARG A 89 15.50 10.22 -12.78
N LYS A 90 15.31 9.38 -11.76
CA LYS A 90 15.62 7.94 -11.80
C LYS A 90 14.40 7.12 -11.45
N LEU A 91 14.18 6.05 -12.20
CA LEU A 91 13.23 5.00 -11.90
C LEU A 91 13.99 3.70 -11.65
N ILE A 92 13.96 3.21 -10.40
CA ILE A 92 14.74 2.05 -9.96
C ILE A 92 13.82 0.84 -9.83
N LEU A 93 14.01 -0.18 -10.67
CA LEU A 93 13.15 -1.36 -10.73
C LEU A 93 13.92 -2.64 -10.36
N GLY A 94 13.30 -3.49 -9.55
CA GLY A 94 13.81 -4.84 -9.27
C GLY A 94 13.35 -5.88 -10.31
N PRO A 95 13.76 -7.15 -10.17
CA PRO A 95 13.17 -8.24 -10.94
C PRO A 95 11.64 -8.24 -10.80
N GLY A 96 10.92 -8.28 -11.92
CA GLY A 96 9.45 -8.13 -11.94
C GLY A 96 8.89 -7.76 -13.31
N TYR A 97 7.58 -7.55 -13.37
CA TYR A 97 6.85 -7.18 -14.58
C TYR A 97 6.25 -5.78 -14.39
N TYR A 98 6.52 -4.87 -15.31
CA TYR A 98 6.11 -3.47 -15.23
C TYR A 98 5.31 -3.12 -16.49
N PRO A 99 4.01 -3.44 -16.51
CA PRO A 99 3.17 -3.32 -17.71
C PRO A 99 2.89 -1.87 -18.09
N ASN A 100 3.07 -0.91 -17.19
CA ASN A 100 2.83 0.49 -17.51
C ASN A 100 3.74 1.41 -16.71
N LEU A 101 4.76 1.98 -17.36
CA LEU A 101 5.68 2.95 -16.77
C LEU A 101 5.12 4.38 -16.74
N HIS A 102 3.98 4.61 -17.40
CA HIS A 102 3.23 5.88 -17.37
C HIS A 102 2.33 6.02 -16.15
N ASP A 103 2.09 4.93 -15.41
CA ASP A 103 1.26 4.97 -14.21
C ASP A 103 1.78 6.07 -13.27
N VAL A 104 0.87 6.77 -12.58
CA VAL A 104 1.18 7.96 -11.76
C VAL A 104 2.24 7.64 -10.70
N ALA A 105 2.28 6.38 -10.23
CA ALA A 105 3.28 5.87 -9.30
C ALA A 105 4.72 5.85 -9.85
N TYR A 106 4.88 5.74 -11.18
CA TYR A 106 6.16 5.74 -11.86
C TYR A 106 6.42 7.08 -12.56
N ASN A 107 5.43 7.58 -13.30
CA ASN A 107 5.46 8.82 -14.07
C ASN A 107 6.78 8.97 -14.86
N PHE A 108 7.13 7.91 -15.59
CA PHE A 108 8.44 7.73 -16.22
C PHE A 108 8.38 7.15 -17.64
N GLY A 109 7.20 6.77 -18.13
CA GLY A 109 7.02 6.32 -19.49
C GLY A 109 7.36 7.42 -20.50
N ASP A 110 7.90 7.01 -21.64
CA ASP A 110 8.30 7.88 -22.76
C ASP A 110 9.25 9.04 -22.38
N ARG A 111 10.07 8.83 -21.36
CA ARG A 111 11.13 9.77 -20.92
C ARG A 111 12.47 9.09 -20.68
N ILE A 112 12.57 7.81 -21.00
CA ILE A 112 13.75 7.01 -20.68
C ILE A 112 14.79 7.26 -21.77
N SER A 113 15.88 7.91 -21.35
CA SER A 113 16.99 8.33 -22.22
C SER A 113 18.30 7.57 -21.95
N SER A 114 18.44 6.92 -20.79
CA SER A 114 19.55 5.99 -20.51
C SER A 114 19.20 4.95 -19.44
N ILE A 115 19.91 3.82 -19.43
CA ILE A 115 19.63 2.65 -18.60
C ILE A 115 20.92 2.18 -17.91
N SER A 116 20.94 2.07 -16.58
CA SER A 116 22.07 1.51 -15.85
C SER A 116 21.66 0.38 -14.89
N PHE A 117 22.66 -0.30 -14.35
CA PHE A 117 22.48 -1.41 -13.41
C PHE A 117 23.33 -1.15 -12.17
N GLY A 118 22.75 -1.31 -10.98
CA GLY A 118 23.50 -1.07 -9.76
C GLY A 118 22.81 -1.59 -8.49
N PRO A 119 23.53 -1.65 -7.38
CA PRO A 119 22.93 -1.87 -6.07
C PRO A 119 22.09 -0.63 -5.69
N ALA A 120 20.83 -0.84 -5.33
CA ALA A 120 19.97 0.23 -4.84
C ALA A 120 19.13 -0.25 -3.65
N LEU A 121 19.02 0.60 -2.62
CA LEU A 121 18.26 0.36 -1.40
C LEU A 121 16.79 0.78 -1.55
N ASP A 122 16.52 1.76 -2.40
CA ASP A 122 15.19 2.28 -2.70
C ASP A 122 14.77 1.85 -4.12
N THR A 123 13.61 1.20 -4.22
CA THR A 123 12.98 0.82 -5.50
C THR A 123 11.69 1.60 -5.68
N ALA A 124 11.45 2.07 -6.90
CA ALA A 124 10.14 2.56 -7.29
C ALA A 124 9.24 1.36 -7.64
N GLY A 125 8.14 1.20 -6.91
CA GLY A 125 7.13 0.17 -7.12
C GLY A 125 7.21 -1.04 -6.17
N PRO A 126 6.09 -1.80 -6.02
CA PRO A 126 6.00 -2.91 -5.06
C PRO A 126 6.80 -4.16 -5.49
N GLU A 127 7.25 -4.96 -4.53
CA GLU A 127 8.01 -6.21 -4.77
C GLU A 127 7.11 -7.33 -5.35
N PHE A 128 6.99 -7.41 -6.68
CA PHE A 128 6.20 -8.42 -7.40
C PHE A 128 6.93 -9.79 -7.49
N GLY A 129 6.73 -10.68 -6.51
CA GLY A 129 7.34 -12.03 -6.51
C GLY A 129 6.40 -13.21 -6.29
N THR A 130 5.17 -13.00 -5.82
CA THR A 130 4.29 -14.10 -5.40
C THR A 130 3.14 -14.32 -6.39
N VAL A 131 2.95 -15.56 -6.86
CA VAL A 131 1.83 -15.95 -7.75
C VAL A 131 0.98 -16.98 -7.00
N PRO A 132 -0.17 -16.59 -6.41
CA PRO A 132 -1.01 -17.52 -5.64
C PRO A 132 -1.79 -18.47 -6.55
N LEU A 133 -2.30 -17.98 -7.67
CA LEU A 133 -3.05 -18.74 -8.66
C LEU A 133 -2.55 -18.45 -10.07
N ILE A 134 -2.61 -19.47 -10.93
CA ILE A 134 -2.39 -19.37 -12.36
C ILE A 134 -3.74 -19.62 -13.02
N VAL A 135 -4.32 -18.59 -13.62
CA VAL A 135 -5.67 -18.65 -14.21
C VAL A 135 -5.55 -18.57 -15.73
N GLU A 136 -6.10 -19.55 -16.43
CA GLU A 136 -6.23 -19.52 -17.88
C GLU A 136 -7.67 -19.24 -18.26
N VAL A 137 -7.89 -18.24 -19.12
CA VAL A 137 -9.22 -17.90 -19.65
C VAL A 137 -9.24 -18.10 -21.16
N PHE A 138 -10.39 -18.53 -21.67
CA PHE A 138 -10.57 -18.95 -23.05
C PHE A 138 -11.83 -18.33 -23.64
N THR A 139 -11.78 -17.95 -24.93
CA THR A 139 -12.92 -17.28 -25.58
C THR A 139 -14.06 -18.19 -25.98
N ALA A 140 -13.83 -19.51 -26.05
CA ALA A 140 -14.87 -20.49 -26.35
C ALA A 140 -15.03 -21.51 -25.22
N PRO A 141 -16.19 -22.20 -25.13
CA PRO A 141 -16.37 -23.33 -24.23
C PRO A 141 -15.35 -24.45 -24.49
N ASN A 142 -15.21 -25.34 -23.52
CA ASN A 142 -14.31 -26.49 -23.53
C ASN A 142 -12.83 -26.12 -23.75
N PHE A 143 -12.41 -24.96 -23.24
CA PHE A 143 -11.02 -24.47 -23.28
C PHE A 143 -10.49 -24.24 -24.70
N GLN A 144 -11.36 -23.77 -25.59
CA GLN A 144 -11.03 -23.51 -27.00
C GLN A 144 -10.98 -22.00 -27.30
N GLY A 145 -10.54 -21.65 -28.52
CA GLY A 145 -10.43 -20.27 -28.96
C GLY A 145 -9.16 -19.58 -28.45
N ARG A 146 -9.21 -18.25 -28.33
CA ARG A 146 -8.07 -17.46 -27.86
C ARG A 146 -7.88 -17.72 -26.37
N ARG A 147 -6.62 -17.94 -25.95
CA ARG A 147 -6.23 -18.14 -24.54
C ARG A 147 -5.49 -16.92 -23.99
N ALA A 148 -5.79 -16.53 -22.75
CA ALA A 148 -5.00 -15.56 -21.99
C ALA A 148 -4.69 -16.13 -20.59
N LEU A 149 -3.57 -15.67 -20.05
CA LEU A 149 -3.10 -16.04 -18.72
C LEU A 149 -3.33 -14.85 -17.77
N VAL A 150 -3.99 -15.12 -16.65
CA VAL A 150 -4.31 -14.16 -15.60
C VAL A 150 -3.58 -14.60 -14.33
N LEU A 151 -2.57 -13.82 -13.95
CA LEU A 151 -1.74 -14.09 -12.76
C LEU A 151 -1.97 -13.07 -11.64
N ARG A 152 -2.80 -12.05 -11.92
CA ARG A 152 -3.09 -10.88 -11.10
C ARG A 152 -4.49 -10.37 -11.42
N ASP A 153 -4.92 -9.37 -10.67
CA ASP A 153 -6.15 -8.67 -10.94
C ASP A 153 -6.09 -7.96 -12.31
N ILE A 154 -7.17 -8.08 -13.07
CA ILE A 154 -7.41 -7.46 -14.37
C ILE A 154 -8.62 -6.56 -14.20
N ARG A 155 -8.40 -5.24 -14.14
CA ARG A 155 -9.46 -4.24 -14.00
C ARG A 155 -10.32 -4.10 -15.26
N PHE A 156 -9.74 -4.41 -16.41
CA PHE A 156 -10.46 -4.44 -17.67
C PHE A 156 -9.93 -5.58 -18.56
N THR A 157 -10.77 -6.57 -18.87
CA THR A 157 -10.38 -7.73 -19.70
C THR A 157 -10.03 -7.38 -21.13
N ARG A 158 -10.35 -6.16 -21.60
CA ARG A 158 -9.80 -5.59 -22.84
C ARG A 158 -8.26 -5.57 -22.84
N ASP A 159 -7.64 -5.32 -21.68
CA ASP A 159 -6.18 -5.22 -21.56
C ASP A 159 -5.45 -6.53 -21.87
N ILE A 160 -6.17 -7.66 -21.76
CA ILE A 160 -5.70 -8.99 -22.14
C ILE A 160 -6.33 -9.49 -23.45
N GLY A 161 -7.05 -8.62 -24.17
CA GLY A 161 -7.72 -8.95 -25.42
C GLY A 161 -8.91 -9.89 -25.28
N MET A 162 -9.54 -9.91 -24.10
CA MET A 162 -10.62 -10.83 -23.71
C MET A 162 -11.91 -10.12 -23.32
N GLN A 163 -12.12 -8.89 -23.78
CA GLN A 163 -13.28 -8.09 -23.41
C GLN A 163 -14.59 -8.86 -23.66
N ASP A 164 -15.33 -9.13 -22.59
CA ASP A 164 -16.67 -9.70 -22.59
C ASP A 164 -16.82 -10.95 -23.46
N ASN A 165 -15.74 -11.73 -23.54
CA ASN A 165 -15.66 -12.89 -24.41
C ASN A 165 -14.93 -14.03 -23.70
N ILE A 166 -15.15 -14.22 -22.39
CA ILE A 166 -14.55 -15.32 -21.64
C ILE A 166 -15.63 -16.39 -21.43
N SER A 167 -15.45 -17.56 -22.03
CA SER A 167 -16.45 -18.63 -22.04
C SER A 167 -16.03 -19.85 -21.21
N SER A 168 -14.74 -20.06 -20.98
CA SER A 168 -14.23 -21.15 -20.12
C SER A 168 -12.94 -20.77 -19.40
N ILE A 169 -12.67 -21.44 -18.27
CA ILE A 169 -11.57 -21.08 -17.35
C ILE A 169 -10.92 -22.31 -16.71
N ARG A 170 -9.58 -22.30 -16.61
CA ARG A 170 -8.80 -23.23 -15.79
C ARG A 170 -8.05 -22.48 -14.70
N ILE A 171 -8.00 -23.03 -13.50
CA ILE A 171 -7.31 -22.43 -12.35
C ILE A 171 -6.38 -23.48 -11.76
N TYR A 172 -5.11 -23.12 -11.66
CA TYR A 172 -4.05 -23.91 -11.04
C TYR A 172 -3.49 -23.17 -9.84
N LYS A 173 -2.92 -23.93 -8.89
CA LYS A 173 -2.12 -23.35 -7.81
C LYS A 173 -0.84 -22.75 -8.38
N GLY A 174 -0.52 -21.53 -8.00
CA GLY A 174 0.78 -20.93 -8.30
C GLY A 174 1.85 -21.30 -7.26
N PRO A 175 3.12 -20.96 -7.50
CA PRO A 175 4.24 -21.24 -6.58
C PRO A 175 4.08 -20.70 -5.16
N ASN A 176 3.18 -19.72 -4.96
CA ASN A 176 2.94 -19.07 -3.67
C ASN A 176 1.48 -19.24 -3.23
N PHE A 177 0.85 -20.37 -3.61
CA PHE A 177 -0.52 -20.67 -3.20
C PHE A 177 -0.64 -20.69 -1.66
N PRO A 178 -1.56 -19.88 -1.09
CA PRO A 178 -1.66 -19.73 0.35
C PRO A 178 -2.20 -21.01 1.05
N PRO A 179 -1.70 -21.35 2.25
CA PRO A 179 -2.16 -22.52 3.01
C PRO A 179 -3.67 -22.52 3.32
N GLN A 180 -4.28 -21.34 3.39
CA GLN A 180 -5.72 -21.15 3.64
C GLN A 180 -6.59 -21.22 2.37
N GLY A 181 -5.99 -21.30 1.17
CA GLY A 181 -6.69 -21.22 -0.11
C GLY A 181 -6.77 -19.81 -0.69
N ALA A 182 -7.11 -19.73 -1.97
CA ALA A 182 -7.20 -18.48 -2.73
C ALA A 182 -8.41 -18.53 -3.67
N ARG A 183 -9.09 -17.41 -3.94
CA ARG A 183 -10.25 -17.38 -4.86
C ARG A 183 -9.98 -16.48 -6.05
N VAL A 184 -10.55 -16.85 -7.19
CA VAL A 184 -10.68 -15.99 -8.36
C VAL A 184 -12.11 -15.43 -8.34
N ILE A 185 -12.30 -14.15 -8.57
CA ILE A 185 -13.62 -13.54 -8.68
C ILE A 185 -13.74 -12.94 -10.07
N LEU A 186 -14.74 -13.37 -10.82
CA LEU A 186 -15.09 -12.79 -12.11
C LEU A 186 -16.17 -11.74 -11.89
N TYR A 187 -16.11 -10.63 -12.62
CA TYR A 187 -17.07 -9.52 -12.49
C TYR A 187 -17.68 -9.17 -13.83
N GLU A 188 -18.97 -8.80 -13.78
CA GLU A 188 -19.76 -8.37 -14.94
C GLU A 188 -19.27 -7.05 -15.54
N HIS A 189 -18.79 -6.11 -14.70
CA HIS A 189 -18.29 -4.81 -15.15
C HIS A 189 -16.78 -4.65 -14.92
N ILE A 190 -16.22 -3.57 -15.49
CA ILE A 190 -14.83 -3.17 -15.26
C ILE A 190 -14.62 -2.74 -13.80
N ASP A 191 -13.37 -2.60 -13.38
CA ASP A 191 -12.98 -2.13 -12.03
C ASP A 191 -13.55 -2.93 -10.85
N PHE A 192 -13.95 -4.18 -11.11
CA PHE A 192 -14.52 -5.14 -10.15
C PHE A 192 -15.89 -4.70 -9.62
N GLU A 193 -16.75 -4.24 -10.51
CA GLU A 193 -18.14 -3.86 -10.23
C GLU A 193 -19.15 -4.84 -10.87
N GLY A 194 -20.43 -4.67 -10.54
CA GLY A 194 -21.52 -5.50 -11.07
C GLY A 194 -21.66 -6.85 -10.35
N ALA A 195 -22.33 -7.80 -11.00
CA ALA A 195 -22.46 -9.15 -10.46
C ALA A 195 -21.09 -9.84 -10.34
N GLU A 196 -20.91 -10.63 -9.27
CA GLU A 196 -19.67 -11.36 -8.99
C GLU A 196 -19.88 -12.87 -9.05
N LEU A 197 -18.88 -13.59 -9.59
CA LEU A 197 -18.81 -15.04 -9.59
C LEU A 197 -17.51 -15.50 -8.92
N PRO A 198 -17.54 -15.80 -7.60
CA PRO A 198 -16.37 -16.25 -6.87
C PRO A 198 -16.11 -17.75 -7.07
N ILE A 199 -14.90 -18.08 -7.54
CA ILE A 199 -14.41 -19.44 -7.71
C ILE A 199 -13.31 -19.70 -6.67
N MET A 200 -13.67 -20.41 -5.61
CA MET A 200 -12.76 -20.75 -4.51
C MET A 200 -11.80 -21.88 -4.90
N MET A 201 -10.49 -21.70 -4.75
CA MET A 201 -9.48 -22.75 -4.83
C MET A 201 -9.03 -23.13 -3.41
N ARG A 202 -9.46 -24.31 -2.94
CA ARG A 202 -9.14 -24.82 -1.59
C ARG A 202 -7.75 -25.44 -1.53
N PRO A 203 -7.15 -25.57 -0.34
CA PRO A 203 -5.88 -26.30 -0.16
C PRO A 203 -5.91 -27.74 -0.66
N THR A 204 -7.08 -28.39 -0.65
CA THR A 204 -7.29 -29.75 -1.18
C THR A 204 -7.45 -29.81 -2.69
N ASP A 205 -7.76 -28.69 -3.36
CA ASP A 205 -8.07 -28.69 -4.79
C ASP A 205 -6.77 -28.83 -5.60
N PHE A 206 -6.73 -29.72 -6.59
CA PHE A 206 -5.55 -29.86 -7.45
C PHE A 206 -5.56 -28.84 -8.59
N ARG A 207 -6.69 -28.73 -9.29
CA ARG A 207 -7.02 -27.69 -10.27
C ARG A 207 -8.53 -27.51 -10.32
N LYS A 208 -8.99 -26.36 -10.83
CA LYS A 208 -10.40 -26.16 -11.17
C LYS A 208 -10.54 -25.91 -12.66
N GLU A 209 -11.55 -26.53 -13.25
CA GLU A 209 -11.84 -26.43 -14.67
C GLU A 209 -13.33 -26.19 -14.81
N ILE A 210 -13.70 -25.09 -15.45
CA ILE A 210 -15.08 -24.76 -15.78
C ILE A 210 -15.15 -24.71 -17.30
N PRO A 211 -15.63 -25.79 -17.95
CA PRO A 211 -15.63 -25.90 -19.41
C PRO A 211 -16.63 -24.97 -20.07
N ASP A 212 -17.66 -24.53 -19.35
CA ASP A 212 -18.62 -23.56 -19.87
C ASP A 212 -19.16 -22.72 -18.70
N LEU A 213 -18.84 -21.43 -18.71
CA LEU A 213 -19.27 -20.50 -17.67
C LEU A 213 -20.77 -20.20 -17.76
N SER A 214 -21.37 -20.29 -18.94
CA SER A 214 -22.80 -20.00 -19.15
C SER A 214 -23.73 -20.99 -18.44
N LEU A 215 -23.23 -22.19 -18.13
CA LEU A 215 -23.99 -23.24 -17.46
C LEU A 215 -24.05 -23.07 -15.93
N LEU A 216 -23.37 -22.07 -15.36
CA LEU A 216 -23.37 -21.84 -13.91
C LEU A 216 -24.63 -21.06 -13.46
N PRO A 217 -25.24 -21.41 -12.32
CA PRO A 217 -26.50 -20.81 -11.85
C PRO A 217 -26.44 -19.30 -11.55
N GLN A 218 -25.23 -18.76 -11.34
CA GLN A 218 -24.95 -17.35 -11.04
C GLN A 218 -24.06 -16.72 -12.13
N SER A 219 -24.14 -17.20 -13.38
CA SER A 219 -23.34 -16.64 -14.46
C SER A 219 -24.01 -15.43 -15.10
N PHE A 220 -23.21 -14.41 -15.39
CA PHE A 220 -23.50 -13.37 -16.39
C PHE A 220 -22.94 -13.80 -17.76
N GLY A 221 -22.93 -15.11 -18.02
CA GLY A 221 -22.42 -15.72 -19.25
C GLY A 221 -20.97 -15.32 -19.54
N ASN A 222 -20.78 -14.73 -20.72
CA ASN A 222 -19.47 -14.36 -21.24
C ASN A 222 -19.07 -12.90 -20.94
N LEU A 223 -19.95 -12.12 -20.29
CA LEU A 223 -19.78 -10.69 -20.00
C LEU A 223 -18.81 -10.47 -18.84
N ILE A 224 -17.60 -11.02 -18.92
CA ILE A 224 -16.57 -10.87 -17.89
C ILE A 224 -15.68 -9.69 -18.29
N SER A 225 -15.92 -8.56 -17.62
CA SER A 225 -15.19 -7.31 -17.87
C SER A 225 -14.02 -7.11 -16.91
N SER A 226 -13.98 -7.76 -15.74
CA SER A 226 -12.81 -7.73 -14.85
C SER A 226 -12.65 -9.02 -14.02
N ILE A 227 -11.43 -9.30 -13.59
CA ILE A 227 -11.06 -10.53 -12.87
C ILE A 227 -10.18 -10.19 -11.69
N ARG A 228 -10.50 -10.66 -10.49
CA ARG A 228 -9.67 -10.50 -9.28
C ARG A 228 -9.14 -11.84 -8.79
N ILE A 229 -7.90 -11.88 -8.30
CA ILE A 229 -7.29 -13.02 -7.63
C ILE A 229 -7.03 -12.67 -6.17
N GLU A 230 -7.87 -13.17 -5.29
CA GLU A 230 -7.74 -13.01 -3.84
C GLU A 230 -7.02 -14.22 -3.24
N GLY A 231 -5.73 -14.05 -2.96
CA GLY A 231 -4.90 -14.99 -2.18
C GLY A 231 -3.84 -14.28 -1.36
N TRP A 232 -3.99 -12.96 -1.22
CA TRP A 232 -3.03 -12.02 -0.66
C TRP A 232 -3.39 -11.77 0.79
N THR A 233 -2.77 -12.54 1.69
CA THR A 233 -2.93 -12.38 3.14
C THR A 233 -4.37 -12.61 3.62
N SER A 234 -4.56 -12.92 4.90
CA SER A 234 -5.88 -13.13 5.49
C SER A 234 -6.65 -11.83 5.74
N SER A 235 -6.54 -10.84 4.84
CA SER A 235 -7.45 -9.69 4.80
C SER A 235 -7.42 -8.95 3.46
N SER A 236 -8.29 -9.37 2.53
CA SER A 236 -8.71 -8.57 1.37
C SER A 236 -9.71 -7.47 1.74
N GLN A 237 -9.96 -7.25 3.02
CA GLN A 237 -11.06 -6.41 3.48
C GLN A 237 -10.70 -4.91 3.44
N PHE A 238 -9.45 -4.54 3.70
CA PHE A 238 -9.00 -3.15 3.75
C PHE A 238 -7.95 -2.87 2.66
N ASP A 239 -8.41 -2.71 1.43
CA ASP A 239 -7.58 -2.58 0.22
C ASP A 239 -7.56 -1.16 -0.34
N THR A 240 -8.47 -0.29 0.10
CA THR A 240 -8.64 1.04 -0.46
C THR A 240 -7.86 2.06 0.34
N LEU A 241 -6.76 2.56 -0.20
CA LEU A 241 -5.95 3.61 0.41
C LEU A 241 -6.75 4.92 0.48
N VAL A 242 -6.98 5.44 1.68
CA VAL A 242 -7.74 6.68 1.91
C VAL A 242 -6.90 7.80 2.51
N PHE A 243 -5.73 7.46 3.03
CA PHE A 243 -4.75 8.43 3.50
C PHE A 243 -3.36 7.83 3.35
N GLN A 244 -2.42 8.65 2.89
CA GLN A 244 -1.00 8.34 2.96
C GLN A 244 -0.23 9.59 3.34
N ASP A 245 0.84 9.38 4.09
CA ASP A 245 1.88 10.36 4.30
C ASP A 245 3.22 9.66 4.11
N GLU A 246 3.96 10.10 3.08
CA GLU A 246 5.32 9.62 2.79
C GLU A 246 6.36 10.53 3.47
N PHE A 247 5.94 11.57 4.21
CA PHE A 247 6.82 12.46 4.98
C PHE A 247 7.87 13.22 4.13
N ASP A 248 7.46 13.65 2.94
CA ASP A 248 8.31 14.37 1.98
C ASP A 248 8.58 15.84 2.38
N SER A 249 7.73 16.42 3.22
CA SER A 249 7.78 17.83 3.63
C SER A 249 8.44 17.98 5.01
N GLU A 250 9.19 19.08 5.19
CA GLU A 250 9.71 19.50 6.50
C GLU A 250 8.60 20.00 7.44
N GLN A 251 7.47 20.43 6.88
CA GLN A 251 6.28 20.80 7.65
C GLN A 251 5.40 19.59 7.86
N MET A 252 4.99 19.35 9.12
CA MET A 252 4.07 18.29 9.47
C MET A 252 2.72 18.51 8.76
N ASN A 253 2.16 17.42 8.20
CA ASN A 253 0.81 17.46 7.66
C ASN A 253 -0.18 17.89 8.79
N PRO A 254 -1.02 18.92 8.59
CA PRO A 254 -1.92 19.44 9.62
C PRO A 254 -2.90 18.43 10.23
N VAL A 255 -3.13 17.30 9.56
CA VAL A 255 -3.95 16.20 10.11
C VAL A 255 -3.32 15.57 11.35
N TRP A 256 -2.00 15.67 11.49
CA TRP A 256 -1.27 15.06 12.58
C TRP A 256 -1.30 15.93 13.83
N ARG A 257 -1.44 15.24 14.96
CA ARG A 257 -1.20 15.77 16.28
C ARG A 257 0.03 15.12 16.88
N TRP A 258 1.06 15.92 17.15
CA TRP A 258 2.18 15.53 18.00
C TRP A 258 1.78 15.59 19.47
N VAL A 259 2.07 14.53 20.22
CA VAL A 259 1.86 14.47 21.67
C VAL A 259 3.11 13.93 22.31
N ASP A 260 3.73 14.73 23.17
CA ASP A 260 4.92 14.38 23.96
C ASP A 260 4.74 14.94 25.38
N PRO A 261 4.06 14.18 26.27
CA PRO A 261 3.63 14.72 27.57
C PRO A 261 4.77 15.11 28.51
N GLN A 262 5.93 14.46 28.42
CA GLN A 262 7.11 14.80 29.25
C GLN A 262 8.12 15.70 28.52
N GLY A 263 7.98 15.89 27.21
CA GLY A 263 8.97 16.64 26.43
C GLY A 263 10.24 15.82 26.16
N GLY A 264 11.18 16.42 25.42
CA GLY A 264 12.46 15.78 25.05
C GLY A 264 12.36 14.82 23.86
N GLY A 265 11.16 14.32 23.56
CA GLY A 265 10.87 13.69 22.29
C GLY A 265 10.96 14.69 21.14
N SER A 266 11.28 14.20 19.96
CA SER A 266 11.30 15.05 18.76
C SER A 266 10.90 14.27 17.52
N TRP A 267 10.50 15.03 16.50
CA TRP A 267 10.25 14.49 15.18
C TRP A 267 10.92 15.36 14.11
N SER A 268 11.25 14.75 12.99
CA SER A 268 11.60 15.44 11.76
C SER A 268 11.10 14.62 10.57
N ALA A 269 10.43 15.29 9.63
CA ALA A 269 10.01 14.71 8.35
C ALA A 269 10.83 15.37 7.26
N ARG A 270 11.45 14.59 6.36
CA ARG A 270 12.11 15.09 5.15
C ARG A 270 12.47 13.92 4.25
N GLN A 271 12.47 14.16 2.94
CA GLN A 271 13.04 13.24 1.95
C GLN A 271 12.43 11.83 2.01
N GLY A 272 11.11 11.72 2.21
CA GLY A 272 10.40 10.45 2.14
C GLY A 272 10.47 9.59 3.40
N TYR A 273 10.71 10.20 4.57
CA TYR A 273 10.62 9.50 5.86
C TYR A 273 10.44 10.45 7.06
N LEU A 274 9.83 9.91 8.12
CA LEU A 274 9.73 10.50 9.45
C LEU A 274 10.78 9.88 10.37
N ILE A 275 11.51 10.68 11.13
CA ILE A 275 12.27 10.25 12.30
C ILE A 275 11.52 10.68 13.54
N MET A 276 11.31 9.74 14.47
CA MET A 276 10.87 10.04 15.84
C MET A 276 11.97 9.63 16.83
N ARG A 277 12.23 10.50 17.79
CA ARG A 277 13.18 10.26 18.89
C ARG A 277 12.42 10.21 20.21
N ALA A 278 12.74 9.21 21.03
CA ALA A 278 12.28 9.11 22.41
C ALA A 278 13.46 9.07 23.38
N GLU A 279 13.27 9.68 24.54
CA GLU A 279 14.26 9.78 25.61
C GLU A 279 14.13 8.63 26.62
N PRO A 280 15.21 8.24 27.30
CA PRO A 280 15.20 7.17 28.30
C PRO A 280 14.08 7.34 29.31
N GLY A 281 13.36 6.26 29.58
CA GLY A 281 12.22 6.22 30.50
C GLY A 281 10.86 6.44 29.83
N GLN A 282 10.83 6.93 28.60
CA GLN A 282 9.57 7.19 27.90
C GLN A 282 8.92 5.92 27.34
N ASP A 283 7.71 5.59 27.79
CA ASP A 283 6.95 4.40 27.36
C ASP A 283 5.43 4.66 27.28
N LEU A 284 4.70 3.71 26.70
CA LEU A 284 3.25 3.61 26.68
C LEU A 284 2.84 2.27 27.27
N TRP A 285 2.92 2.12 28.58
CA TRP A 285 2.79 0.82 29.22
C TRP A 285 2.07 0.90 30.56
N TRP A 286 1.32 -0.15 30.88
CA TRP A 286 0.79 -0.38 32.21
C TRP A 286 1.38 -1.67 32.76
N GLY A 287 1.73 -1.66 34.04
CA GLY A 287 2.24 -2.82 34.72
C GLY A 287 1.22 -3.92 34.94
N PRO A 288 1.70 -5.13 35.30
CA PRO A 288 0.83 -6.23 35.67
C PRO A 288 -0.17 -5.78 36.76
N ASN A 289 -1.45 -6.10 36.57
CA ASN A 289 -2.55 -5.74 37.47
C ASN A 289 -2.68 -4.22 37.74
N GLY A 290 -2.28 -3.37 36.79
CA GLY A 290 -2.41 -1.91 36.87
C GLY A 290 -1.47 -1.24 37.88
N ARG A 291 -0.45 -1.95 38.38
CA ARG A 291 0.54 -1.40 39.29
C ARG A 291 1.73 -0.83 38.51
N GLY A 292 1.85 0.50 38.53
CA GLY A 292 2.85 1.24 37.76
C GLY A 292 2.50 1.34 36.29
N GLY A 293 3.18 2.21 35.57
CA GLY A 293 2.93 2.47 34.15
C GLY A 293 3.52 3.81 33.74
N ASP A 294 3.62 4.03 32.44
CA ASP A 294 4.09 5.27 31.85
C ASP A 294 3.26 5.57 30.58
N MET A 295 2.97 6.85 30.36
CA MET A 295 2.21 7.35 29.19
C MET A 295 2.95 8.50 28.50
N SER A 296 4.23 8.64 28.78
CA SER A 296 5.03 9.79 28.39
C SER A 296 5.61 9.69 27.00
N ALA A 297 5.58 8.50 26.38
CA ALA A 297 6.20 8.33 25.07
C ALA A 297 5.57 9.21 23.98
N PRO A 298 6.43 9.77 23.11
CA PRO A 298 6.00 10.60 22.01
C PRO A 298 5.19 9.80 21.00
N ARG A 299 4.12 10.41 20.54
CA ARG A 299 3.20 9.83 19.56
C ARG A 299 2.73 10.88 18.56
N LEU A 300 2.68 10.47 17.30
CA LEU A 300 2.14 11.25 16.19
C LEU A 300 0.84 10.59 15.75
N ILE A 301 -0.29 11.24 15.98
CA ILE A 301 -1.62 10.61 15.87
C ILE A 301 -2.62 11.47 15.11
N GLN A 302 -3.55 10.83 14.41
CA GLN A 302 -4.69 11.45 13.76
C GLN A 302 -5.99 10.72 14.12
N ARG A 303 -7.12 11.40 14.00
CA ARG A 303 -8.43 10.86 14.40
C ARG A 303 -9.05 10.09 13.24
N ILE A 304 -9.58 8.89 13.51
CA ILE A 304 -10.28 8.08 12.52
C ILE A 304 -11.55 7.47 13.10
N SER A 305 -12.57 7.35 12.25
CA SER A 305 -13.83 6.68 12.56
C SER A 305 -14.05 5.43 11.72
N GLY A 306 -14.78 4.46 12.29
CA GLY A 306 -15.17 3.23 11.62
C GLY A 306 -14.06 2.18 11.55
N ASP A 307 -14.23 1.25 10.62
CA ASP A 307 -13.29 0.17 10.35
C ASP A 307 -12.15 0.67 9.47
N PHE A 308 -10.94 0.14 9.68
CA PHE A 308 -9.74 0.60 8.98
C PHE A 308 -8.63 -0.44 9.03
N ALA A 309 -7.63 -0.26 8.17
CA ALA A 309 -6.29 -0.76 8.42
C ALA A 309 -5.28 0.40 8.42
N ILE A 310 -4.23 0.28 9.22
CA ILE A 310 -3.11 1.22 9.23
C ILE A 310 -1.81 0.47 8.99
N GLU A 311 -0.87 1.09 8.28
CA GLU A 311 0.37 0.45 7.85
C GLU A 311 1.57 1.41 7.88
N THR A 312 2.74 0.88 8.19
CA THR A 312 4.02 1.59 8.13
C THR A 312 5.16 0.61 7.82
N ARG A 313 6.28 1.14 7.32
CA ARG A 313 7.57 0.44 7.26
C ARG A 313 8.60 1.10 8.18
N ILE A 314 9.36 0.28 8.91
CA ILE A 314 10.49 0.68 9.76
C ILE A 314 11.77 0.02 9.23
N PRO A 315 12.72 0.76 8.64
CA PRO A 315 14.06 0.22 8.38
C PRO A 315 14.82 0.02 9.70
N VAL A 316 15.58 -1.06 9.80
CA VAL A 316 16.36 -1.42 11.00
C VAL A 316 17.83 -1.13 10.72
N THR A 317 18.39 -0.17 11.45
CA THR A 317 19.80 0.21 11.31
C THR A 317 20.71 -0.76 12.07
N PRO A 318 22.01 -0.83 11.71
CA PRO A 318 22.99 -1.61 12.47
C PRO A 318 23.10 -1.23 13.96
N GLN A 319 22.70 -0.02 14.32
CA GLN A 319 22.71 0.48 15.70
C GLN A 319 21.55 -0.11 16.54
N LEU A 320 20.53 -0.68 15.89
CA LEU A 320 19.37 -1.32 16.52
C LEU A 320 18.67 -0.40 17.55
N ARG A 321 18.58 0.90 17.26
CA ARG A 321 17.96 1.91 18.14
C ARG A 321 16.48 2.14 17.86
N GLU A 322 15.90 1.44 16.90
CA GLU A 322 14.49 1.56 16.55
C GLU A 322 13.64 0.86 17.62
N HIS A 323 12.76 1.63 18.24
CA HIS A 323 11.74 1.11 19.14
C HIS A 323 10.46 1.92 18.96
N GLY A 324 9.42 1.28 18.45
CA GLY A 324 8.19 1.96 18.07
C GLY A 324 7.42 1.21 17.00
N GLY A 325 6.32 1.80 16.56
CA GLY A 325 5.44 1.16 15.59
C GLY A 325 4.11 1.86 15.42
N LEU A 326 3.08 1.05 15.17
CA LEU A 326 1.72 1.50 14.99
C LEU A 326 0.98 1.55 16.33
N LEU A 327 0.19 2.60 16.49
CA LEU A 327 -0.64 2.86 17.65
C LEU A 327 -2.11 2.95 17.26
N VAL A 328 -2.97 2.26 18.01
CA VAL A 328 -4.41 2.57 18.08
C VAL A 328 -4.69 3.06 19.49
N TRP A 329 -5.16 4.29 19.62
CA TRP A 329 -5.28 5.00 20.90
C TRP A 329 -6.70 5.52 21.12
N LYS A 330 -7.35 5.11 22.20
CA LYS A 330 -8.57 5.75 22.68
C LYS A 330 -8.22 6.78 23.75
N ASP A 331 -7.54 6.32 24.79
CA ASP A 331 -7.03 7.08 25.92
C ASP A 331 -5.97 6.25 26.67
N GLU A 332 -5.45 6.77 27.78
CA GLU A 332 -4.44 6.11 28.61
C GLU A 332 -4.90 4.74 29.14
N ASN A 333 -6.20 4.48 29.26
CA ASN A 333 -6.72 3.21 29.76
C ASN A 333 -7.07 2.24 28.63
N ALA A 334 -7.06 2.67 27.36
CA ALA A 334 -7.37 1.82 26.23
C ALA A 334 -6.55 2.14 24.97
N PHE A 335 -5.54 1.29 24.69
CA PHE A 335 -4.74 1.37 23.47
C PHE A 335 -4.13 0.02 23.06
N LEU A 336 -3.77 -0.09 21.79
CA LEU A 336 -3.06 -1.22 21.20
C LEU A 336 -1.77 -0.74 20.56
N ARG A 337 -0.71 -1.54 20.67
CA ARG A 337 0.60 -1.26 20.05
C ARG A 337 1.02 -2.46 19.22
N LEU A 338 1.41 -2.22 17.97
CA LEU A 338 2.17 -3.17 17.18
C LEU A 338 3.52 -2.55 16.90
N GLU A 339 4.58 -3.15 17.44
CA GLU A 339 5.87 -2.46 17.51
C GLU A 339 7.07 -3.37 17.30
N LYS A 340 8.13 -2.74 16.81
CA LYS A 340 9.49 -3.28 16.81
C LYS A 340 10.17 -2.81 18.10
N THR A 341 10.80 -3.74 18.81
CA THR A 341 11.63 -3.39 19.98
C THR A 341 13.07 -3.12 19.56
N SER A 342 13.77 -2.27 20.30
CA SER A 342 15.20 -2.01 20.03
C SER A 342 16.09 -3.17 20.46
N GLY A 343 17.33 -3.18 19.95
CA GLY A 343 18.35 -4.15 20.33
C GLY A 343 18.70 -4.13 21.81
N PRO A 344 18.89 -2.94 22.44
CA PRO A 344 19.13 -2.81 23.87
C PRO A 344 17.95 -3.21 24.77
N HIS A 345 16.73 -3.29 24.23
CA HIS A 345 15.56 -3.70 25.00
C HIS A 345 15.64 -5.18 25.42
N ALA A 346 14.94 -5.57 26.49
CA ALA A 346 14.91 -6.95 26.97
C ALA A 346 14.43 -7.96 25.90
N PHE A 347 13.57 -7.52 24.98
CA PHE A 347 13.07 -8.33 23.86
C PHE A 347 13.95 -8.26 22.60
N ARG A 348 15.02 -7.46 22.63
CA ARG A 348 16.18 -7.49 21.72
C ARG A 348 15.83 -7.55 20.23
N GLY A 349 14.94 -6.69 19.75
CA GLY A 349 14.63 -6.62 18.33
C GLY A 349 13.32 -7.27 17.90
N ASP A 350 12.56 -7.89 18.82
CA ASP A 350 11.31 -8.59 18.52
C ASP A 350 10.20 -7.67 17.99
N VAL A 351 9.22 -8.24 17.29
CA VAL A 351 7.99 -7.56 16.86
C VAL A 351 6.81 -8.09 17.68
N ARG A 352 6.08 -7.19 18.33
CA ARG A 352 5.09 -7.52 19.36
C ARG A 352 3.78 -6.80 19.12
N PHE A 353 2.66 -7.54 19.24
CA PHE A 353 1.32 -6.97 19.27
C PHE A 353 0.78 -7.02 20.70
N GLU A 354 0.50 -5.85 21.27
CA GLU A 354 0.20 -5.66 22.67
C GLU A 354 -1.11 -4.90 22.86
N ARG A 355 -1.81 -5.26 23.93
CA ARG A 355 -3.09 -4.67 24.33
C ARG A 355 -2.97 -4.12 25.74
N HIS A 356 -3.46 -2.90 25.94
CA HIS A 356 -3.56 -2.25 27.25
C HIS A 356 -5.00 -1.77 27.47
N ILE A 357 -5.77 -2.48 28.31
CA ILE A 357 -7.17 -2.14 28.61
C ILE A 357 -7.39 -2.12 30.11
N ASN A 358 -8.01 -1.06 30.63
CA ASN A 358 -8.26 -0.86 32.06
C ASN A 358 -6.98 -1.03 32.88
N ARG A 359 -5.87 -0.50 32.37
CA ARG A 359 -4.52 -0.61 32.94
C ARG A 359 -3.97 -2.04 33.03
N ILE A 360 -4.53 -2.97 32.27
CA ILE A 360 -4.06 -4.34 32.17
C ILE A 360 -3.31 -4.51 30.85
N TYR A 361 -2.03 -4.81 30.96
CA TYR A 361 -1.19 -5.26 29.87
C TYR A 361 -1.50 -6.71 29.48
N GLN A 362 -1.55 -6.96 28.17
CA GLN A 362 -1.58 -8.30 27.60
C GLN A 362 -0.76 -8.34 26.30
N LEU A 363 0.20 -9.25 26.22
CA LEU A 363 0.81 -9.63 24.94
C LEU A 363 -0.21 -10.46 24.14
N ILE A 364 -0.64 -9.95 22.99
CA ILE A 364 -1.54 -10.67 22.09
C ILE A 364 -0.76 -11.66 21.24
N GLY A 365 0.42 -11.27 20.76
CA GLY A 365 1.35 -12.20 20.14
C GLY A 365 2.53 -11.51 19.47
N ARG A 366 3.25 -12.27 18.64
CA ARG A 366 4.56 -11.90 18.07
C ARG A 366 4.66 -12.33 16.62
N ALA A 367 5.56 -11.71 15.86
CA ALA A 367 5.96 -12.18 14.54
C ALA A 367 7.33 -12.89 14.60
N PRO A 368 7.36 -14.24 14.67
CA PRO A 368 8.62 -14.97 14.77
C PRO A 368 9.50 -14.74 13.54
N GLY A 369 10.83 -14.73 13.75
CA GLY A 369 11.81 -14.58 12.68
C GLY A 369 12.13 -13.13 12.26
N LEU A 370 11.37 -12.12 12.71
CA LEU A 370 11.63 -10.72 12.35
C LEU A 370 12.70 -10.01 13.19
N ARG A 371 13.21 -10.67 14.23
CA ARG A 371 14.17 -10.09 15.17
C ARG A 371 15.47 -9.58 14.52
N ARG A 372 15.87 -10.21 13.41
CA ARG A 372 17.07 -9.86 12.62
C ARG A 372 16.73 -9.28 11.24
N ALA A 373 15.46 -8.96 11.00
CA ALA A 373 15.05 -8.35 9.74
C ALA A 373 15.69 -6.96 9.61
N LYS A 374 16.12 -6.62 8.40
CA LYS A 374 16.70 -5.31 8.09
C LYS A 374 15.65 -4.20 7.93
N GLN A 375 14.40 -4.61 7.86
CA GLN A 375 13.23 -3.74 7.84
C GLN A 375 12.05 -4.56 8.35
N VAL A 376 11.05 -3.89 8.89
CA VAL A 376 9.77 -4.51 9.26
C VAL A 376 8.64 -3.66 8.72
N TYR A 377 7.67 -4.32 8.12
CA TYR A 377 6.38 -3.74 7.76
C TYR A 377 5.39 -4.15 8.84
N LEU A 378 4.62 -3.21 9.33
CA LEU A 378 3.65 -3.41 10.39
C LEU A 378 2.28 -2.99 9.87
N ARG A 379 1.25 -3.75 10.25
CA ARG A 379 -0.14 -3.44 9.91
C ARG A 379 -1.07 -3.80 11.06
N ILE A 380 -2.01 -2.90 11.38
CA ILE A 380 -3.12 -3.20 12.30
C ILE A 380 -4.42 -3.02 11.54
N GLU A 381 -5.30 -3.99 11.64
CA GLU A 381 -6.66 -3.91 11.08
C GLU A 381 -7.70 -3.89 12.18
N ARG A 382 -8.75 -3.09 12.00
CA ARG A 382 -9.91 -2.98 12.86
C ARG A 382 -11.17 -3.33 12.09
N SER A 383 -11.91 -4.33 12.57
CA SER A 383 -13.25 -4.72 12.10
C SER A 383 -14.22 -4.74 13.29
N GLY A 384 -15.04 -3.70 13.42
CA GLY A 384 -15.87 -3.43 14.58
C GLY A 384 -15.04 -3.26 15.86
N ASN A 385 -15.08 -4.27 16.71
CA ASN A 385 -14.30 -4.35 17.96
C ASN A 385 -13.10 -5.31 17.85
N GLN A 386 -12.95 -6.01 16.73
CA GLN A 386 -11.82 -6.91 16.52
C GLN A 386 -10.63 -6.13 15.96
N PHE A 387 -9.45 -6.39 16.52
CA PHE A 387 -8.18 -5.84 16.07
C PHE A 387 -7.19 -6.95 15.79
N THR A 388 -6.58 -6.94 14.62
CA THR A 388 -5.59 -7.94 14.21
C THR A 388 -4.30 -7.26 13.81
N GLY A 389 -3.18 -7.70 14.39
CA GLY A 389 -1.84 -7.21 14.05
C GLY A 389 -1.15 -8.14 13.07
N TYR A 390 -0.46 -7.58 12.08
CA TYR A 390 0.34 -8.29 11.10
C TYR A 390 1.71 -7.66 10.94
N ALA A 391 2.72 -8.47 10.66
CA ALA A 391 4.05 -7.97 10.34
C ALA A 391 4.70 -8.75 9.20
N SER A 392 5.61 -8.09 8.48
CA SER A 392 6.33 -8.67 7.36
C SER A 392 7.78 -8.19 7.30
N ALA A 393 8.68 -9.01 6.74
CA ALA A 393 10.06 -8.62 6.44
C ALA A 393 10.21 -7.98 5.05
N ASP A 394 9.26 -8.22 4.15
CA ASP A 394 9.33 -7.88 2.72
C ASP A 394 8.11 -7.08 2.23
N GLY A 395 7.07 -6.91 3.05
CA GLY A 395 5.85 -6.20 2.70
C GLY A 395 4.91 -7.03 1.81
N VAL A 396 5.27 -8.29 1.56
CA VAL A 396 4.54 -9.21 0.68
C VAL A 396 4.01 -10.40 1.47
N ASN A 397 4.89 -11.03 2.26
CA ASN A 397 4.58 -12.16 3.11
C ASN A 397 4.27 -11.66 4.51
N TRP A 398 2.98 -11.53 4.82
CA TRP A 398 2.51 -11.03 6.11
C TRP A 398 2.20 -12.18 7.06
N MET A 399 2.77 -12.09 8.26
CA MET A 399 2.48 -12.99 9.38
C MET A 399 1.50 -12.32 10.32
N MET A 400 0.45 -13.04 10.72
CA MET A 400 -0.44 -12.57 11.79
C MET A 400 0.30 -12.64 13.13
N CYS A 401 0.45 -11.51 13.80
CA CYS A 401 0.99 -11.42 15.16
C CYS A 401 -0.04 -11.87 16.20
N GLY A 402 -1.33 -11.64 15.94
CA GLY A 402 -2.45 -12.10 16.75
C GLY A 402 -3.71 -11.23 16.58
N THR A 403 -4.81 -11.66 17.19
CA THR A 403 -6.12 -10.97 17.19
C THR A 403 -6.59 -10.71 18.62
N THR A 404 -7.29 -9.60 18.83
CA THR A 404 -7.94 -9.27 20.10
C THR A 404 -9.26 -8.55 19.89
N ASN A 405 -10.21 -8.73 20.79
CA ASN A 405 -11.51 -8.05 20.75
C ASN A 405 -11.58 -7.00 21.87
N VAL A 406 -11.75 -5.74 21.50
CA VAL A 406 -11.80 -4.59 22.39
C VAL A 406 -12.82 -3.56 21.92
N GLY A 407 -13.76 -3.21 22.79
CA GLY A 407 -14.64 -2.06 22.57
C GLY A 407 -13.93 -0.74 22.85
N MET A 408 -13.32 -0.13 21.82
CA MET A 408 -12.71 1.22 21.95
C MET A 408 -13.67 2.37 21.60
N GLY A 409 -14.88 2.03 21.14
CA GLY A 409 -15.83 2.99 20.61
C GLY A 409 -15.36 3.61 19.29
N ASN A 410 -16.12 4.59 18.82
CA ASN A 410 -15.85 5.33 17.60
C ASN A 410 -16.05 6.83 17.90
N PRO A 411 -15.09 7.71 17.63
CA PRO A 411 -13.79 7.49 17.00
C PRO A 411 -12.66 7.14 17.97
N VAL A 412 -11.54 6.73 17.36
CA VAL A 412 -10.24 6.50 17.98
C VAL A 412 -9.17 7.35 17.30
N TRP A 413 -7.98 7.37 17.87
CA TRP A 413 -6.77 7.91 17.27
C TRP A 413 -5.91 6.78 16.73
N VAL A 414 -5.25 7.01 15.61
CA VAL A 414 -4.28 6.08 15.01
C VAL A 414 -3.03 6.82 14.63
N GLY A 415 -1.89 6.14 14.60
CA GLY A 415 -0.65 6.77 14.19
C GLY A 415 0.59 5.98 14.55
N LEU A 416 1.65 6.73 14.80
CA LEU A 416 3.00 6.23 15.08
C LEU A 416 3.42 6.58 16.50
N HIS A 417 4.18 5.70 17.14
CA HIS A 417 4.79 5.93 18.45
C HIS A 417 6.26 5.53 18.46
N ALA A 418 7.06 6.20 19.30
CA ALA A 418 8.44 5.83 19.59
C ALA A 418 8.63 5.69 21.10
N LEU A 419 9.40 4.69 21.53
CA LEU A 419 9.56 4.33 22.95
C LEU A 419 11.04 4.24 23.32
N ALA A 420 11.39 4.52 24.55
CA ALA A 420 12.69 4.20 25.12
C ALA A 420 12.52 3.70 26.57
N PRO A 421 11.88 2.53 26.77
CA PRO A 421 11.43 2.08 28.08
C PRO A 421 12.58 1.76 29.04
N GLY A 422 12.35 2.05 30.32
CA GLY A 422 13.34 1.84 31.38
C GLY A 422 14.61 2.66 31.15
N ASN A 423 15.77 2.06 31.40
CA ASN A 423 17.07 2.73 31.27
C ASN A 423 17.81 2.39 29.96
N ILE A 424 17.08 2.14 28.86
CA ILE A 424 17.74 1.97 27.56
C ILE A 424 18.18 3.34 27.00
N PRO A 425 19.22 3.39 26.14
CA PRO A 425 19.62 4.64 25.48
C PRO A 425 18.45 5.23 24.67
N PRO A 426 18.49 6.54 24.36
CA PRO A 426 17.48 7.17 23.51
C PRO A 426 17.24 6.37 22.24
N THR A 427 16.01 6.30 21.77
CA THR A 427 15.69 5.55 20.55
C THR A 427 15.48 6.52 19.40
N VAL A 428 15.80 6.04 18.20
CA VAL A 428 15.60 6.79 16.97
C VAL A 428 14.94 5.84 16.01
N THR A 429 13.67 6.08 15.74
CA THR A 429 12.85 5.21 14.89
C THR A 429 12.49 5.97 13.63
N ARG A 430 12.90 5.42 12.49
CA ARG A 430 12.50 5.91 11.17
C ARG A 430 11.24 5.19 10.72
N PHE A 431 10.31 5.93 10.14
CA PHE A 431 9.12 5.44 9.48
C PHE A 431 9.12 5.96 8.04
N ASP A 432 9.03 5.07 7.06
CA ASP A 432 9.08 5.49 5.66
C ASP A 432 7.75 6.09 5.20
N TYR A 433 6.63 5.57 5.69
CA TYR A 433 5.29 6.09 5.38
C TYR A 433 4.31 5.75 6.49
N PHE A 434 3.18 6.44 6.52
CA PHE A 434 1.98 6.01 7.23
C PHE A 434 0.80 5.96 6.27
N ARG A 435 0.09 4.83 6.25
CA ARG A 435 -1.06 4.63 5.36
C ARG A 435 -2.29 4.20 6.15
N ILE A 436 -3.44 4.66 5.70
CA ILE A 436 -4.75 4.22 6.17
C ILE A 436 -5.51 3.63 4.99
N PHE A 437 -6.04 2.44 5.20
CA PHE A 437 -6.90 1.75 4.26
C PHE A 437 -8.31 1.59 4.84
N ARG A 438 -9.30 1.62 3.97
CA ARG A 438 -10.69 1.28 4.27
C ARG A 438 -11.15 0.12 3.40
N ARG A 439 -12.31 -0.42 3.75
CA ARG A 439 -13.06 -1.27 2.83
C ARG A 439 -13.53 -0.43 1.66
N ARG A 440 -13.55 -1.01 0.48
CA ARG A 440 -14.02 -0.37 -0.74
C ARG A 440 -15.45 0.22 -0.61
N THR A 441 -16.35 -0.47 0.11
CA THR A 441 -17.71 -0.01 0.39
C THR A 441 -17.78 1.23 1.31
N GLU A 442 -16.77 1.42 2.16
CA GLU A 442 -16.71 2.51 3.14
C GLU A 442 -15.88 3.71 2.65
N ALA A 443 -15.01 3.51 1.66
CA ALA A 443 -14.23 4.58 1.01
C ALA A 443 -15.11 5.49 0.14
N GLY A 444 -16.13 4.95 -0.52
CA GLY A 444 -17.10 5.71 -1.33
C GLY A 444 -18.02 6.62 -0.51
N ALA A 445 -18.27 6.31 0.76
CA ALA A 445 -19.10 7.13 1.64
C ALA A 445 -18.45 8.47 2.02
N GLY A 446 -17.12 8.61 1.85
CA GLY A 446 -16.39 9.86 2.11
C GLY A 446 -16.40 10.84 0.92
N ILE A 447 -16.67 10.38 -0.30
CA ILE A 447 -16.62 11.21 -1.51
C ILE A 447 -18.00 11.75 -1.89
N TYR A 448 -19.08 11.06 -1.54
CA TYR A 448 -20.46 11.57 -1.71
C TYR A 448 -21.00 12.34 -0.49
N GLY A 449 -20.21 12.49 0.58
CA GLY A 449 -20.59 13.25 1.78
C GLY A 449 -20.22 14.73 1.77
N ALA A 450 -19.42 15.17 0.79
CA ALA A 450 -19.03 16.56 0.61
C ALA A 450 -19.56 17.08 -0.72
N THR A 451 -20.39 18.13 -0.66
CA THR A 451 -20.90 18.95 -1.77
C THR A 451 -21.96 18.35 -2.71
N MET A 452 -23.21 18.33 -2.23
CA MET A 452 -24.27 19.19 -2.80
C MET A 452 -25.24 19.59 -1.68
N GLN A 453 -24.77 20.39 -0.72
CA GLN A 453 -25.67 21.36 -0.11
C GLN A 453 -25.62 22.60 -1.01
N GLN A 454 -26.68 22.77 -1.80
CA GLN A 454 -27.02 24.09 -2.33
C GLN A 454 -26.99 25.09 -1.16
N PRO A 455 -26.50 26.33 -1.35
CA PRO A 455 -26.62 27.33 -0.30
C PRO A 455 -28.11 27.49 0.02
N MET A 456 -28.51 27.01 1.20
CA MET A 456 -29.82 27.32 1.73
C MET A 456 -29.84 28.83 1.96
N VAL A 457 -30.57 29.52 1.08
CA VAL A 457 -31.12 30.83 1.41
C VAL A 457 -31.91 30.62 2.70
N ALA A 458 -31.50 31.31 3.78
CA ALA A 458 -32.19 31.26 5.05
C ALA A 458 -33.66 31.66 4.85
N GLN A 459 -34.56 30.69 4.89
CA GLN A 459 -35.99 30.95 5.03
C GLN A 459 -36.27 31.24 6.51
N PRO A 460 -36.95 32.35 6.82
CA PRO A 460 -37.25 32.71 8.19
C PRO A 460 -38.17 31.66 8.84
N THR A 461 -37.90 31.40 10.11
CA THR A 461 -38.68 30.54 11.00
C THR A 461 -40.18 30.82 10.89
N GLN A 462 -40.95 29.84 10.39
CA GLN A 462 -42.41 29.87 10.44
C GLN A 462 -42.87 29.69 11.88
N ALA A 463 -43.05 30.80 12.58
CA ALA A 463 -44.07 30.90 13.63
C ALA A 463 -45.42 30.62 12.97
N ALA A 464 -46.22 29.73 13.58
CA ALA A 464 -47.52 29.30 13.07
C ALA A 464 -48.43 30.50 12.72
N ALA A 465 -48.52 30.82 11.43
CA ALA A 465 -49.42 31.83 10.91
C ALA A 465 -50.79 31.19 10.66
N MET A 466 -51.77 31.52 11.51
CA MET A 466 -53.18 31.21 11.29
C MET A 466 -53.65 31.80 9.95
N SER A 467 -54.44 31.02 9.21
CA SER A 467 -55.01 31.45 7.92
C SER A 467 -55.96 32.66 8.08
N PRO A 468 -56.14 33.48 7.03
CA PRO A 468 -57.07 34.63 7.06
C PRO A 468 -58.51 34.27 7.42
N LEU A 469 -58.96 33.07 7.03
CA LEU A 469 -60.26 32.50 7.39
C LEU A 469 -60.36 32.14 8.88
N GLN A 470 -59.26 31.71 9.51
CA GLN A 470 -59.21 31.41 10.94
C GLN A 470 -59.13 32.69 11.79
N ARG A 471 -58.53 33.77 11.27
CA ARG A 471 -58.53 35.10 11.93
C ARG A 471 -59.93 35.71 11.93
N SER A 472 -60.64 35.68 10.81
CA SER A 472 -62.00 36.24 10.73
C SER A 472 -63.01 35.47 11.59
N GLN A 473 -62.89 34.13 11.68
CA GLN A 473 -63.73 33.32 12.57
C GLN A 473 -63.49 33.59 14.06
N ARG A 474 -62.24 33.84 14.48
CA ARG A 474 -61.93 34.22 15.87
C ARG A 474 -62.37 35.64 16.23
N GLU A 475 -62.34 36.57 15.29
CA GLU A 475 -62.89 37.92 15.50
C GLU A 475 -64.42 37.89 15.63
N LEU A 476 -65.12 37.13 14.78
CA LEU A 476 -66.57 36.93 14.89
C LEU A 476 -66.98 36.32 16.24
N GLN A 477 -66.22 35.35 16.76
CA GLN A 477 -66.47 34.78 18.09
C GLN A 477 -66.19 35.79 19.23
N ARG A 478 -65.17 36.63 19.10
CA ARG A 478 -64.90 37.73 20.06
C ARG A 478 -66.02 38.77 20.05
N PHE A 479 -66.51 39.19 18.89
CA PHE A 479 -67.60 40.16 18.79
C PHE A 479 -68.94 39.61 19.31
N GLN A 480 -69.20 38.31 19.17
CA GLN A 480 -70.40 37.68 19.76
C GLN A 480 -70.31 37.56 21.29
N SER A 481 -69.12 37.34 21.85
CA SER A 481 -68.92 37.27 23.31
C SER A 481 -69.03 38.63 24.03
N ILE A 482 -68.79 39.74 23.33
CA ILE A 482 -68.88 41.10 23.91
C ILE A 482 -70.33 41.61 23.94
N ARG A 483 -71.22 41.10 23.07
CA ARG A 483 -72.67 41.41 23.10
C ARG A 483 -73.48 40.64 24.16
N GLN A 484 -72.85 39.74 24.92
CA GLN A 484 -73.48 39.06 26.07
C GLN A 484 -73.00 39.63 27.42
N LEU A 485 -72.19 40.69 27.41
CA LEU A 485 -71.67 41.40 28.58
C LEU A 485 -72.00 42.90 28.59
N MET A 486 -72.90 43.33 27.69
CA MET A 486 -73.75 44.53 27.84
C MET A 486 -75.21 44.07 27.76
#